data_AF-A0A962CQ51-F1
#
_entry.id   AF-A0A962CQ51-F1
#
_cell.length_a   1.000
_cell.length_b   1.000
_cell.length_c   1.000
_cell.angle_alpha   90.00
_cell.angle_beta   90.00
_cell.angle_gamma   90.00
#
_symmetry.space_group_name_H-M   'P 1'
#
loop_
_entity.id
_entity.type
_entity.pdbx_description
1 polymer ?
#
loop_
_entity_poly.entity_id
_entity_poly.type
_entity_poly.pdbx_seq_one_letter_code
_entity_poly.pdbx_strand_id
1 'polypeptide(L)'
;MAKLIQGETGEWEMVIGMEVHAQVIAKSKLFSGASAQFGAEPNTQVSLVDAAMPGMLPVLNEYVVEQAIKTGLGLNSKINNTSVFERKNYFYPDLPQGYQISQFEFPIVGEGTIEIDLPDGTTKEIGITRLHLEQDAGKSVHDQHPTKSFVDLNRSGCALMEIVSEPDIRGPEEAAAYLSKLRMILRYLGTCDGNMEEGSMRADVNISVRKPGEKLGIRAEIKNVNSVKAVQQAIDFEVARQIEILEDGGEVVQETRLWDPAKQETRPMRSKEEAHDYRYFPDPDLLPLHVSNDQIESIKTTLPELPDEKKHRFMNEYGLSLYDSSVLIAEQRRADYYETVANDNDSKLAANWVINELLGILNKNETPLADSPVSAAQLAGLIGLISDNTISGKIAKDVFAEMYASGKDAAVIVEEKGLKQVTDTGAIEAVIDEVIAENPDNVTAYKGGKDKLFGFFVGQVMKKMQGKANPAAVNEILKKKLG
;
A
#
# COMPACT_ATOMS: atom_id res chain seq x y z
N MET A 1 19.59 -10.99 5.81
CA MET A 1 19.66 -12.38 6.33
C MET A 1 18.35 -12.67 7.03
N ALA A 2 17.78 -13.87 6.86
CA ALA A 2 16.55 -14.25 7.56
C ALA A 2 16.75 -14.09 9.08
N LYS A 3 15.79 -13.47 9.76
CA LYS A 3 15.83 -13.33 11.22
C LYS A 3 15.58 -14.71 11.82
N LEU A 4 16.64 -15.32 12.35
CA LEU A 4 16.54 -16.60 13.04
C LEU A 4 15.79 -16.42 14.37
N ILE A 5 15.04 -17.44 14.73
CA ILE A 5 14.21 -17.48 15.93
C ILE A 5 14.93 -18.37 16.94
N GLN A 6 15.19 -17.83 18.13
CA GLN A 6 15.80 -18.61 19.20
C GLN A 6 14.73 -19.44 19.90
N GLY A 7 14.75 -20.76 19.71
CA GLY A 7 14.00 -21.73 20.51
C GLY A 7 14.83 -22.28 21.67
N GLU A 8 14.25 -23.19 22.46
CA GLU A 8 14.93 -23.86 23.57
C GLU A 8 16.01 -24.83 23.09
N THR A 9 15.80 -25.44 21.92
CA THR A 9 16.70 -26.45 21.32
C THR A 9 17.68 -25.86 20.30
N GLY A 10 17.62 -24.55 20.04
CA GLY A 10 18.51 -23.83 19.12
C GLY A 10 17.76 -22.90 18.16
N GLU A 11 18.45 -22.48 17.10
CA GLU A 11 17.90 -21.55 16.11
C GLU A 11 16.92 -22.24 15.16
N TRP A 12 15.88 -21.50 14.77
CA TRP A 12 14.85 -21.89 13.81
C TRP A 12 14.73 -20.85 12.69
N GLU A 13 14.43 -21.32 11.48
CA GLU A 13 14.07 -20.49 10.34
C GLU A 13 12.58 -20.67 10.04
N MET A 14 11.85 -19.55 9.94
CA MET A 14 10.48 -19.57 9.42
C MET A 14 10.48 -19.40 7.90
N VAL A 15 9.59 -20.12 7.23
CA VAL A 15 9.39 -20.08 5.78
C VAL A 15 7.91 -19.85 5.53
N ILE A 16 7.60 -18.79 4.76
CA ILE A 16 6.24 -18.32 4.54
C ILE A 16 5.99 -18.21 3.03
N GLY A 17 4.84 -18.70 2.60
CA GLY A 17 4.26 -18.41 1.28
C GLY A 17 2.89 -17.79 1.45
N MET A 18 2.47 -16.94 0.51
CA MET A 18 1.19 -16.25 0.57
C MET A 18 0.35 -16.57 -0.66
N GLU A 19 -0.94 -16.76 -0.42
CA GLU A 19 -1.97 -16.91 -1.45
C GLU A 19 -2.91 -15.72 -1.31
N VAL A 20 -2.89 -14.82 -2.29
CA VAL A 20 -3.64 -13.58 -2.26
C VAL A 20 -4.73 -13.62 -3.32
N HIS A 21 -5.98 -13.50 -2.89
CA HIS A 21 -7.12 -13.36 -3.78
C HIS A 21 -7.47 -11.88 -3.93
N ALA A 22 -7.40 -11.37 -5.15
CA ALA A 22 -7.74 -10.00 -5.49
C ALA A 22 -8.93 -9.98 -6.46
N GLN A 23 -10.04 -9.37 -6.05
CA GLN A 23 -11.22 -9.22 -6.87
C GLN A 23 -10.96 -8.20 -7.97
N VAL A 24 -11.21 -8.61 -9.22
CA VAL A 24 -11.02 -7.75 -10.38
C VAL A 24 -12.10 -6.68 -10.39
N ILE A 25 -11.70 -5.41 -10.54
CA ILE A 25 -12.64 -4.31 -10.80
C ILE A 25 -13.19 -4.51 -12.21
N ALA A 26 -14.44 -4.92 -12.35
CA ALA A 26 -15.11 -5.11 -13.64
C ALA A 26 -16.60 -4.73 -13.54
N LYS A 27 -17.21 -4.43 -14.70
CA LYS A 27 -18.66 -4.14 -14.77
C LYS A 27 -19.50 -5.42 -14.71
N SER A 28 -19.06 -6.45 -15.42
CA SER A 28 -19.70 -7.77 -15.46
C SER A 28 -18.81 -8.84 -14.85
N LYS A 29 -19.42 -9.93 -14.41
CA LYS A 29 -18.77 -11.09 -13.80
C LYS A 29 -17.85 -11.84 -14.77
N LEU A 30 -17.11 -12.83 -14.27
CA LEU A 30 -16.09 -13.55 -15.04
C LEU A 30 -16.69 -14.36 -16.19
N PHE A 31 -17.87 -14.96 -15.97
CA PHE A 31 -18.51 -15.85 -16.93
C PHE A 31 -19.97 -15.53 -17.24
N SER A 32 -20.48 -14.40 -16.74
CA SER A 32 -21.88 -13.98 -16.91
C SER A 32 -22.01 -12.47 -17.08
N GLY A 33 -23.15 -12.04 -17.63
CA GLY A 33 -23.46 -10.63 -17.84
C GLY A 33 -24.01 -9.90 -16.61
N ALA A 34 -24.10 -10.55 -15.44
CA ALA A 34 -24.56 -9.90 -14.21
C ALA A 34 -23.51 -8.89 -13.70
N SER A 35 -23.98 -7.90 -12.95
CA SER A 35 -23.13 -6.89 -12.31
C SER A 35 -22.14 -7.54 -11.34
N ALA A 36 -20.91 -7.03 -11.31
CA ALA A 36 -19.90 -7.38 -10.30
C ALA A 36 -19.74 -6.30 -9.20
N GLN A 37 -20.64 -5.31 -9.16
CA GLN A 37 -20.55 -4.18 -8.23
C GLN A 37 -20.95 -4.58 -6.80
N PHE A 38 -20.10 -4.27 -5.82
CA PHE A 38 -20.39 -4.52 -4.41
C PHE A 38 -21.57 -3.70 -3.86
N GLY A 39 -22.22 -4.19 -2.80
CA GLY A 39 -23.16 -3.42 -1.98
C GLY A 39 -24.64 -3.45 -2.39
N ALA A 40 -25.03 -4.32 -3.32
CA ALA A 40 -26.44 -4.47 -3.71
C ALA A 40 -27.26 -5.32 -2.72
N GLU A 41 -28.59 -5.19 -2.79
CA GLU A 41 -29.53 -6.04 -2.04
C GLU A 41 -29.32 -7.53 -2.35
N PRO A 42 -29.52 -8.45 -1.39
CA PRO A 42 -29.24 -9.87 -1.57
C PRO A 42 -29.88 -10.49 -2.81
N ASN A 43 -29.10 -11.27 -3.55
CA ASN A 43 -29.53 -12.00 -4.76
C ASN A 43 -30.13 -11.13 -5.89
N THR A 44 -29.78 -9.84 -5.99
CA THR A 44 -30.25 -8.95 -7.08
C THR A 44 -29.27 -8.84 -8.26
N GLN A 45 -28.02 -9.25 -8.06
CA GLN A 45 -26.97 -9.26 -9.08
C GLN A 45 -26.61 -10.69 -9.48
N VAL A 46 -27.63 -11.50 -9.79
CA VAL A 46 -27.47 -12.93 -10.05
C VAL A 46 -28.12 -13.28 -11.38
N SER A 47 -27.33 -13.79 -12.32
CA SER A 47 -27.82 -14.36 -13.57
C SER A 47 -28.17 -15.84 -13.40
N LEU A 48 -28.80 -16.42 -14.44
CA LEU A 48 -29.06 -17.87 -14.46
C LEU A 48 -27.77 -18.71 -14.46
N VAL A 49 -26.67 -18.18 -15.02
CA VAL A 49 -25.33 -18.79 -14.98
C VAL A 49 -24.79 -18.80 -13.55
N ASP A 50 -24.89 -17.66 -12.86
CA ASP A 50 -24.38 -17.52 -11.48
C ASP A 50 -25.16 -18.38 -10.48
N ALA A 51 -26.46 -18.59 -10.74
CA ALA A 51 -27.33 -19.46 -9.97
C ALA A 51 -27.23 -20.95 -10.36
N ALA A 52 -26.34 -21.29 -11.30
CA ALA A 52 -26.15 -22.64 -11.84
C ALA A 52 -27.43 -23.32 -12.33
N MET A 53 -28.29 -22.57 -13.02
CA MET A 53 -29.53 -23.14 -13.57
C MET A 53 -29.21 -24.20 -14.65
N PRO A 54 -29.99 -25.30 -14.72
CA PRO A 54 -29.73 -26.34 -15.70
C PRO A 54 -29.73 -25.82 -17.15
N GLY A 55 -28.69 -26.18 -17.90
CA GLY A 55 -28.51 -25.79 -19.31
C GLY A 55 -27.78 -24.47 -19.55
N MET A 56 -27.32 -23.80 -18.49
CA MET A 56 -26.50 -22.58 -18.61
C MET A 56 -25.03 -22.92 -18.91
N LEU A 57 -24.37 -22.09 -19.71
CA LEU A 57 -22.96 -22.23 -20.08
C LEU A 57 -22.18 -20.95 -19.72
N PRO A 58 -20.92 -21.05 -19.27
CA PRO A 58 -20.07 -19.91 -18.97
C PRO A 58 -19.58 -19.21 -20.26
N VAL A 59 -19.49 -17.87 -20.23
CA VAL A 59 -18.89 -17.09 -21.32
C VAL A 59 -17.83 -16.16 -20.76
N LEU A 60 -16.56 -16.42 -21.09
CA LEU A 60 -15.41 -15.69 -20.54
C LEU A 60 -15.46 -14.19 -20.85
N ASN A 61 -15.19 -13.39 -19.82
CA ASN A 61 -15.10 -11.93 -19.90
C ASN A 61 -13.71 -11.48 -20.36
N GLU A 62 -13.63 -10.95 -21.59
CA GLU A 62 -12.38 -10.45 -22.21
C GLU A 62 -11.69 -9.36 -21.37
N TYR A 63 -12.46 -8.44 -20.78
CA TYR A 63 -11.90 -7.36 -19.97
C TYR A 63 -11.21 -7.90 -18.71
N VAL A 64 -11.75 -8.97 -18.11
CA VAL A 64 -11.12 -9.61 -16.94
C VAL A 64 -9.80 -10.29 -17.31
N VAL A 65 -9.73 -10.90 -18.49
CA VAL A 65 -8.48 -11.46 -19.05
C VAL A 65 -7.44 -10.36 -19.21
N GLU A 66 -7.83 -9.20 -19.76
CA GLU A 66 -6.97 -8.03 -19.88
C GLU A 66 -6.44 -7.56 -18.51
N GLN A 67 -7.29 -7.49 -17.48
CA GLN A 67 -6.87 -7.10 -16.13
C GLN A 67 -5.88 -8.10 -15.50
N ALA A 68 -6.04 -9.39 -15.76
CA ALA A 68 -5.10 -10.42 -15.30
C ALA A 68 -3.73 -10.30 -15.99
N ILE A 69 -3.71 -10.07 -17.31
CA ILE A 69 -2.47 -9.83 -18.06
C ILE A 69 -1.79 -8.55 -17.56
N LYS A 70 -2.55 -7.46 -17.41
CA LYS A 70 -2.06 -6.18 -16.88
C LYS A 70 -1.43 -6.36 -15.50
N THR A 71 -2.09 -7.12 -14.63
CA THR A 71 -1.55 -7.47 -13.30
C THR A 71 -0.28 -8.28 -13.42
N GLY A 72 -0.26 -9.35 -14.23
CA GLY A 72 0.95 -10.16 -14.44
C GLY A 72 2.15 -9.34 -14.92
N LEU A 73 1.95 -8.42 -15.86
CA LEU A 73 3.00 -7.50 -16.32
C LEU A 73 3.51 -6.59 -15.19
N GLY A 74 2.61 -6.07 -14.35
CA GLY A 74 3.00 -5.26 -13.19
C GLY A 74 3.66 -6.02 -12.04
N LEU A 75 3.53 -7.35 -12.02
CA LEU A 75 4.25 -8.26 -11.12
C LEU A 75 5.57 -8.78 -11.72
N ASN A 76 6.01 -8.18 -12.84
CA ASN A 76 7.17 -8.63 -13.61
C ASN A 76 7.10 -10.11 -13.99
N SER A 77 5.88 -10.63 -14.19
CA SER A 77 5.64 -12.04 -14.47
C SER A 77 5.59 -12.34 -15.95
N LYS A 78 5.94 -13.58 -16.29
CA LYS A 78 5.77 -14.14 -17.63
C LYS A 78 4.28 -14.36 -17.92
N ILE A 79 3.77 -13.76 -18.99
CA ILE A 79 2.41 -14.04 -19.49
C ILE A 79 2.43 -15.28 -20.37
N ASN A 80 1.53 -16.23 -20.12
CA ASN A 80 1.43 -17.44 -20.93
C ASN A 80 0.52 -17.20 -22.14
N ASN A 81 0.99 -17.59 -23.33
CA ASN A 81 0.19 -17.47 -24.57
C ASN A 81 -0.98 -18.45 -24.64
N THR A 82 -0.97 -19.50 -23.81
CA THR A 82 -2.03 -20.50 -23.74
C THR A 82 -2.41 -20.70 -22.29
N SER A 83 -3.71 -20.68 -22.02
CA SER A 83 -4.26 -20.88 -20.68
C SER A 83 -5.54 -21.71 -20.76
N VAL A 84 -5.77 -22.54 -19.75
CA VAL A 84 -6.91 -23.47 -19.72
C VAL A 84 -7.67 -23.25 -18.41
N PHE A 85 -8.99 -23.11 -18.52
CA PHE A 85 -9.86 -23.12 -17.35
C PHE A 85 -10.20 -24.57 -16.98
N GLU A 86 -10.21 -24.85 -15.69
CA GLU A 86 -10.43 -26.16 -15.10
C GLU A 86 -11.49 -26.07 -14.00
N ARG A 87 -12.17 -27.19 -13.74
CA ARG A 87 -13.16 -27.29 -12.67
C ARG A 87 -12.50 -27.78 -11.39
N LYS A 88 -12.50 -26.96 -10.34
CA LYS A 88 -12.17 -27.33 -8.96
C LYS A 88 -13.45 -27.80 -8.27
N ASN A 89 -13.64 -29.11 -8.13
CA ASN A 89 -14.90 -29.70 -7.68
C ASN A 89 -14.99 -29.78 -6.15
N TYR A 90 -15.94 -29.07 -5.55
CA TYR A 90 -16.30 -29.18 -4.14
C TYR A 90 -17.73 -28.69 -3.89
N PHE A 91 -18.39 -29.25 -2.89
CA PHE A 91 -19.77 -28.91 -2.56
C PHE A 91 -19.80 -27.95 -1.38
N TYR A 92 -20.37 -26.77 -1.60
CA TYR A 92 -20.67 -25.82 -0.54
C TYR A 92 -21.90 -24.97 -0.92
N PRO A 93 -22.76 -24.55 0.03
CA PRO A 93 -24.02 -23.86 -0.29
C PRO A 93 -23.88 -22.55 -1.08
N ASP A 94 -22.76 -21.85 -0.95
CA ASP A 94 -22.49 -20.61 -1.68
C ASP A 94 -21.80 -20.82 -3.04
N LEU A 95 -21.56 -22.07 -3.43
CA LEU A 95 -21.03 -22.45 -4.75
C LEU A 95 -22.07 -23.30 -5.50
N PRO A 96 -23.01 -22.66 -6.22
CA PRO A 96 -24.19 -23.34 -6.75
C PRO A 96 -23.88 -24.38 -7.83
N GLN A 97 -22.78 -24.24 -8.57
CA GLN A 97 -22.37 -25.18 -9.62
C GLN A 97 -21.86 -26.52 -9.05
N GLY A 98 -21.47 -26.57 -7.77
CA GLY A 98 -20.77 -27.72 -7.18
C GLY A 98 -19.32 -27.88 -7.67
N TYR A 99 -18.82 -26.90 -8.42
CA TYR A 99 -17.43 -26.72 -8.82
C TYR A 99 -17.15 -25.24 -9.06
N GLN A 100 -15.92 -24.81 -8.80
CA GLN A 100 -15.44 -23.48 -9.11
C GLN A 100 -14.66 -23.56 -10.42
N ILE A 101 -14.97 -22.69 -11.38
CA ILE A 101 -14.11 -22.56 -12.56
C ILE A 101 -12.89 -21.73 -12.15
N SER A 102 -11.70 -22.33 -12.29
CA SER A 102 -10.40 -21.77 -11.91
C SER A 102 -9.37 -22.16 -12.98
N GLN A 103 -8.09 -22.00 -12.72
CA GLN A 103 -7.01 -22.51 -13.57
C GLN A 103 -6.00 -23.22 -12.66
N PHE A 104 -5.39 -24.30 -13.12
CA PHE A 104 -4.48 -25.14 -12.36
C PHE A 104 -3.23 -25.46 -13.17
N GLU A 105 -3.30 -26.26 -14.24
CA GLU A 105 -2.10 -26.66 -14.97
C GLU A 105 -1.56 -25.54 -15.87
N PHE A 106 -2.45 -24.75 -16.48
CA PHE A 106 -2.10 -23.71 -17.45
C PHE A 106 -2.63 -22.32 -17.02
N PRO A 107 -2.05 -21.71 -15.97
CA PRO A 107 -2.46 -20.38 -15.51
C PRO A 107 -2.14 -19.32 -16.56
N ILE A 108 -2.90 -18.21 -16.56
CA ILE A 108 -2.67 -17.10 -17.50
C ILE A 108 -1.33 -16.38 -17.26
N VAL A 109 -0.86 -16.34 -16.02
CA VAL A 109 0.40 -15.69 -15.62
C VAL A 109 1.25 -16.70 -14.85
N GLY A 110 2.51 -16.84 -15.26
CA GLY A 110 3.50 -17.70 -14.62
C GLY A 110 4.43 -16.94 -13.66
N GLU A 111 5.69 -17.39 -13.60
CA GLU A 111 6.69 -16.88 -12.67
C GLU A 111 6.97 -15.37 -12.85
N GLY A 112 7.17 -14.66 -11.73
CA GLY A 112 7.56 -13.25 -11.69
C GLY A 112 8.16 -12.85 -10.34
N THR A 113 8.27 -11.55 -10.06
CA THR A 113 8.99 -11.04 -8.89
C THR A 113 8.45 -9.68 -8.42
N ILE A 114 8.35 -9.52 -7.10
CA ILE A 114 8.02 -8.24 -6.45
C ILE A 114 9.20 -7.81 -5.57
N GLU A 115 9.63 -6.55 -5.71
CA GLU A 115 10.58 -5.93 -4.77
C GLU A 115 9.83 -5.37 -3.55
N ILE A 116 10.23 -5.78 -2.35
CA ILE A 116 9.71 -5.27 -1.08
C ILE A 116 10.75 -4.39 -0.38
N ASP A 117 10.30 -3.30 0.22
CA ASP A 117 11.11 -2.39 1.04
C ASP A 117 10.92 -2.74 2.52
N LEU A 118 12.03 -2.93 3.25
CA LEU A 118 12.02 -3.30 4.66
C LEU A 118 12.28 -2.10 5.59
N PRO A 119 11.83 -2.15 6.87
CA PRO A 119 12.00 -1.05 7.81
C PRO A 119 13.46 -0.65 8.09
N ASP A 120 14.41 -1.57 7.88
CA ASP A 120 15.84 -1.33 8.03
C ASP A 120 16.47 -0.62 6.80
N GLY A 121 15.66 -0.29 5.80
CA GLY A 121 16.07 0.37 4.56
C GLY A 121 16.62 -0.57 3.50
N THR A 122 16.64 -1.88 3.74
CA THR A 122 17.03 -2.87 2.73
C THR A 122 15.84 -3.23 1.83
N THR A 123 16.15 -3.72 0.62
CA THR A 123 15.15 -4.27 -0.29
C THR A 123 15.35 -5.78 -0.46
N LYS A 124 14.28 -6.49 -0.79
CA LYS A 124 14.29 -7.93 -1.06
C LYS A 124 13.35 -8.25 -2.20
N GLU A 125 13.74 -9.16 -3.08
CA GLU A 125 12.84 -9.71 -4.09
C GLU A 125 12.11 -10.94 -3.52
N ILE A 126 10.80 -10.99 -3.78
CA ILE A 126 9.93 -12.13 -3.47
C ILE A 126 9.41 -12.70 -4.79
N GLY A 127 9.65 -13.99 -5.02
CA GLY A 127 9.14 -14.67 -6.20
C GLY A 127 7.61 -14.77 -6.20
N ILE A 128 7.04 -14.72 -7.39
CA ILE A 128 5.64 -15.06 -7.68
C ILE A 128 5.67 -16.36 -8.47
N THR A 129 4.98 -17.38 -8.00
CA THR A 129 4.86 -18.65 -8.71
C THR A 129 3.89 -18.52 -9.89
N ARG A 130 2.75 -17.84 -9.66
CA ARG A 130 1.66 -17.73 -10.64
C ARG A 130 0.64 -16.66 -10.24
N LEU A 131 -0.11 -16.21 -11.25
CA LEU A 131 -1.41 -15.58 -11.07
C LEU A 131 -2.41 -16.29 -11.99
N HIS A 132 -3.58 -16.64 -11.44
CA HIS A 132 -4.64 -17.24 -12.23
C HIS A 132 -6.01 -16.63 -11.96
N LEU A 133 -6.92 -16.81 -12.92
CA LEU A 133 -8.30 -16.35 -12.82
C LEU A 133 -9.21 -17.43 -12.25
N GLU A 134 -10.10 -17.04 -11.36
CA GLU A 134 -11.15 -17.93 -10.85
C GLU A 134 -12.45 -17.20 -10.51
N GLN A 135 -13.53 -17.96 -10.38
CA GLN A 135 -14.83 -17.47 -9.92
C GLN A 135 -14.85 -17.35 -8.40
N ASP A 136 -15.27 -16.23 -7.85
CA ASP A 136 -15.60 -16.16 -6.43
C ASP A 136 -16.89 -16.94 -6.12
N ALA A 137 -16.97 -17.44 -4.89
CA ALA A 137 -18.19 -18.01 -4.35
C ALA A 137 -19.13 -16.92 -3.83
N GLY A 138 -20.39 -17.29 -3.57
CA GLY A 138 -21.34 -16.45 -2.85
C GLY A 138 -20.92 -16.21 -1.39
N LYS A 139 -21.85 -15.68 -0.61
CA LYS A 139 -21.67 -15.43 0.82
C LYS A 139 -22.67 -16.24 1.63
N SER A 140 -22.16 -17.01 2.59
CA SER A 140 -22.96 -17.67 3.62
C SER A 140 -23.06 -16.78 4.86
N VAL A 141 -24.29 -16.54 5.34
CA VAL A 141 -24.59 -15.71 6.52
C VAL A 141 -25.24 -16.57 7.59
N HIS A 142 -24.56 -16.71 8.74
CA HIS A 142 -24.92 -17.67 9.79
C HIS A 142 -25.57 -17.03 11.02
N ASP A 143 -25.48 -15.72 11.19
CA ASP A 143 -25.89 -14.97 12.38
C ASP A 143 -27.35 -14.50 12.34
N GLN A 144 -27.99 -14.51 11.17
CA GLN A 144 -29.40 -14.10 11.00
C GLN A 144 -30.42 -15.13 11.50
N HIS A 145 -30.01 -16.39 11.73
CA HIS A 145 -30.91 -17.41 12.26
C HIS A 145 -30.16 -18.43 13.12
N PRO A 146 -30.70 -18.85 14.27
CA PRO A 146 -29.99 -19.73 15.20
C PRO A 146 -29.66 -21.13 14.65
N THR A 147 -30.36 -21.59 13.62
CA THR A 147 -30.20 -22.95 13.07
C THR A 147 -30.12 -23.02 11.54
N LYS A 148 -30.10 -21.88 10.85
CA LYS A 148 -30.10 -21.83 9.38
C LYS A 148 -29.05 -20.85 8.91
N SER A 149 -28.55 -21.09 7.71
CA SER A 149 -27.67 -20.16 7.02
C SER A 149 -28.41 -19.57 5.84
N PHE A 150 -28.24 -18.28 5.60
CA PHE A 150 -28.73 -17.62 4.39
C PHE A 150 -27.61 -17.56 3.36
N VAL A 151 -27.96 -17.75 2.10
CA VAL A 151 -27.02 -17.70 0.98
C VAL A 151 -27.34 -16.48 0.13
N ASP A 152 -26.34 -15.64 -0.08
CA ASP A 152 -26.38 -14.54 -1.03
C ASP A 152 -25.40 -14.80 -2.17
N LEU A 153 -25.95 -14.93 -3.39
CA LEU A 153 -25.20 -15.25 -4.60
C LEU A 153 -24.75 -14.01 -5.38
N ASN A 154 -24.97 -12.79 -4.88
CA ASN A 154 -24.50 -11.57 -5.55
C ASN A 154 -23.02 -11.65 -5.95
N ARG A 155 -22.18 -12.19 -5.07
CA ARG A 155 -20.74 -12.36 -5.29
C ARG A 155 -20.36 -13.59 -6.15
N SER A 156 -21.26 -14.58 -6.24
CA SER A 156 -21.01 -15.81 -7.02
C SER A 156 -20.71 -15.45 -8.48
N GLY A 157 -19.55 -15.89 -8.98
CA GLY A 157 -19.09 -15.62 -10.35
C GLY A 157 -18.33 -14.31 -10.56
N CYS A 158 -18.16 -13.48 -9.52
CA CYS A 158 -17.21 -12.37 -9.58
C CYS A 158 -15.80 -12.87 -9.90
N ALA A 159 -15.02 -12.08 -10.63
CA ALA A 159 -13.68 -12.47 -11.04
C ALA A 159 -12.67 -12.26 -9.90
N LEU A 160 -11.88 -13.29 -9.61
CA LEU A 160 -10.71 -13.22 -8.73
C LEU A 160 -9.43 -13.49 -9.51
N MET A 161 -8.37 -12.79 -9.12
CA MET A 161 -6.99 -13.16 -9.40
C MET A 161 -6.42 -13.80 -8.14
N GLU A 162 -6.08 -15.08 -8.20
CA GLU A 162 -5.34 -15.75 -7.13
C GLU A 162 -3.84 -15.69 -7.47
N ILE A 163 -3.10 -14.95 -6.63
CA ILE A 163 -1.69 -14.62 -6.75
C ILE A 163 -0.93 -15.41 -5.70
N VAL A 164 -0.06 -16.33 -6.13
CA VAL A 164 0.67 -17.23 -5.24
C VAL A 164 2.13 -16.84 -5.24
N SER A 165 2.67 -16.54 -4.05
CA SER A 165 4.10 -16.25 -3.89
C SER A 165 4.92 -17.54 -3.82
N GLU A 166 6.18 -17.45 -4.20
CA GLU A 166 7.19 -18.41 -3.77
C GLU A 166 7.31 -18.37 -2.23
N PRO A 167 7.79 -19.45 -1.58
CA PRO A 167 8.00 -19.50 -0.15
C PRO A 167 9.31 -18.77 0.22
N ASP A 168 9.44 -17.50 -0.17
CA ASP A 168 10.63 -16.65 0.01
C ASP A 168 10.55 -15.76 1.24
N ILE A 169 9.37 -15.60 1.81
CA ILE A 169 9.11 -14.74 2.97
C ILE A 169 9.67 -15.42 4.24
N ARG A 170 10.39 -14.65 5.06
CA ARG A 170 11.14 -15.11 6.24
C ARG A 170 10.78 -14.36 7.52
N GLY A 171 9.69 -13.61 7.53
CA GLY A 171 9.31 -12.80 8.67
C GLY A 171 7.92 -12.15 8.53
N PRO A 172 7.29 -11.77 9.66
CA PRO A 172 6.04 -11.00 9.65
C PRO A 172 6.22 -9.62 9.00
N GLU A 173 7.39 -8.99 9.16
CA GLU A 173 7.71 -7.69 8.52
C GLU A 173 7.78 -7.82 7.00
N GLU A 174 8.43 -8.87 6.48
CA GLU A 174 8.48 -9.15 5.05
C GLU A 174 7.09 -9.48 4.48
N ALA A 175 6.27 -10.25 5.21
CA ALA A 175 4.90 -10.57 4.82
C ALA A 175 4.02 -9.31 4.71
N ALA A 176 4.15 -8.40 5.68
CA ALA A 176 3.46 -7.12 5.66
C ALA A 176 3.92 -6.26 4.47
N ALA A 177 5.23 -6.15 4.24
CA ALA A 177 5.79 -5.40 3.13
C ALA A 177 5.34 -5.98 1.77
N TYR A 178 5.33 -7.30 1.62
CA TYR A 178 4.82 -7.99 0.43
C TYR A 178 3.36 -7.66 0.17
N LEU A 179 2.50 -7.81 1.17
CA LEU A 179 1.06 -7.56 1.00
C LEU A 179 0.77 -6.09 0.69
N SER A 180 1.47 -5.16 1.37
CA SER A 180 1.37 -3.73 1.09
C SER A 180 1.85 -3.36 -0.30
N LYS A 181 2.97 -3.93 -0.77
CA LYS A 181 3.51 -3.70 -2.12
C LYS A 181 2.58 -4.25 -3.20
N LEU A 182 2.11 -5.49 -3.04
CA LEU A 182 1.17 -6.11 -3.97
C LEU A 182 -0.12 -5.29 -4.07
N ARG A 183 -0.68 -4.87 -2.94
CA ARG A 183 -1.85 -3.98 -2.89
C ARG A 183 -1.60 -2.67 -3.64
N MET A 184 -0.43 -2.06 -3.45
CA MET A 184 -0.05 -0.82 -4.13
C MET A 184 0.02 -1.00 -5.64
N ILE A 185 0.66 -2.07 -6.13
CA ILE A 185 0.72 -2.41 -7.56
C ILE A 185 -0.69 -2.57 -8.15
N LEU A 186 -1.55 -3.36 -7.51
CA LEU A 186 -2.92 -3.59 -7.95
C LEU A 186 -3.72 -2.29 -8.06
N ARG A 187 -3.58 -1.39 -7.09
CA ARG A 187 -4.25 -0.07 -7.08
C ARG A 187 -3.72 0.86 -8.17
N TYR A 188 -2.41 0.87 -8.40
CA TYR A 188 -1.79 1.64 -9.49
C TYR A 188 -2.28 1.18 -10.86
N LEU A 189 -2.38 -0.14 -11.06
CA LEU A 189 -2.88 -0.72 -12.29
C LEU A 189 -4.38 -0.50 -12.47
N GLY A 190 -5.11 -0.27 -11.38
CA GLY A 190 -6.58 -0.18 -11.36
C GLY A 190 -7.28 -1.53 -11.55
N THR A 191 -6.57 -2.64 -11.29
CA THR A 191 -7.09 -4.00 -11.50
C THR A 191 -7.85 -4.52 -10.28
N CYS A 192 -7.53 -4.03 -9.08
CA CYS A 192 -8.23 -4.29 -7.81
C CYS A 192 -8.14 -3.06 -6.90
N ASP A 193 -9.17 -2.76 -6.10
CA ASP A 193 -9.15 -1.63 -5.15
C ASP A 193 -8.30 -1.92 -3.89
N GLY A 194 -8.00 -3.21 -3.65
CA GLY A 194 -7.17 -3.67 -2.55
C GLY A 194 -7.82 -3.56 -1.16
N ASN A 195 -9.14 -3.44 -1.07
CA ASN A 195 -9.83 -3.31 0.21
C ASN A 195 -9.96 -4.66 0.95
N MET A 196 -9.15 -4.82 2.00
CA MET A 196 -9.19 -6.04 2.82
C MET A 196 -10.40 -6.10 3.76
N GLU A 197 -10.97 -4.94 4.14
CA GLU A 197 -12.13 -4.88 5.05
C GLU A 197 -13.42 -5.27 4.33
N GLU A 198 -13.59 -4.81 3.07
CA GLU A 198 -14.70 -5.18 2.21
C GLU A 198 -14.50 -6.57 1.55
N GLY A 199 -13.31 -7.15 1.69
CA GLY A 199 -12.98 -8.49 1.22
C GLY A 199 -12.65 -8.59 -0.27
N SER A 200 -12.45 -7.46 -0.96
CA SER A 200 -11.97 -7.44 -2.35
C SER A 200 -10.51 -7.87 -2.45
N MET A 201 -9.74 -7.79 -1.37
CA MET A 201 -8.42 -8.41 -1.26
C MET A 201 -8.33 -9.28 -0.02
N ARG A 202 -8.00 -10.56 -0.19
CA ARG A 202 -7.88 -11.55 0.89
C ARG A 202 -6.51 -12.22 0.81
N ALA A 203 -5.98 -12.61 1.95
CA ALA A 203 -4.73 -13.37 2.01
C ALA A 203 -4.92 -14.61 2.88
N ASP A 204 -4.37 -15.72 2.42
CA ASP A 204 -4.12 -16.92 3.22
C ASP A 204 -2.60 -17.08 3.36
N VAL A 205 -2.13 -17.50 4.53
CA VAL A 205 -0.71 -17.53 4.88
C VAL A 205 -0.27 -18.96 5.15
N ASN A 206 0.67 -19.46 4.35
CA ASN A 206 1.24 -20.79 4.50
C ASN A 206 2.54 -20.68 5.29
N ILE A 207 2.59 -21.31 6.47
CA ILE A 207 3.69 -21.17 7.43
C ILE A 207 4.31 -22.52 7.74
N SER A 208 5.63 -22.59 7.69
CA SER A 208 6.43 -23.73 8.10
C SER A 208 7.67 -23.25 8.84
N VAL A 209 8.15 -24.02 9.82
CA VAL A 209 9.43 -23.79 10.48
C VAL A 209 10.38 -24.96 10.23
N ARG A 210 11.69 -24.67 10.21
CA ARG A 210 12.75 -25.69 10.07
C ARG A 210 14.01 -25.27 10.83
N LYS A 211 14.93 -26.20 11.06
CA LYS A 211 16.29 -25.81 11.43
C LYS A 211 17.02 -25.20 10.22
N PRO A 212 17.90 -24.19 10.42
CA PRO A 212 18.62 -23.57 9.33
C PRO A 212 19.37 -24.59 8.46
N GLY A 213 19.15 -24.53 7.14
CA GLY A 213 19.76 -25.43 6.17
C GLY A 213 19.06 -26.78 5.97
N GLU A 214 18.01 -27.09 6.73
CA GLU A 214 17.21 -28.31 6.53
C GLU A 214 16.16 -28.17 5.42
N LYS A 215 15.47 -29.27 5.11
CA LYS A 215 14.34 -29.27 4.18
C LYS A 215 13.17 -28.46 4.77
N LEU A 216 12.25 -28.02 3.90
CA LEU A 216 11.03 -27.36 4.34
C LEU A 216 10.23 -28.29 5.25
N GLY A 217 9.78 -27.76 6.40
CA GLY A 217 8.90 -28.47 7.32
C GLY A 217 7.47 -28.57 6.79
N ILE A 218 6.60 -29.23 7.55
CA ILE A 218 5.18 -29.35 7.21
C ILE A 218 4.48 -27.99 7.39
N ARG A 219 3.68 -27.59 6.39
CA ARG A 219 2.99 -26.30 6.39
C ARG A 219 1.66 -26.35 7.15
N ALA A 220 1.37 -25.27 7.87
CA ALA A 220 0.03 -24.89 8.29
C ALA A 220 -0.48 -23.75 7.42
N GLU A 221 -1.72 -23.86 6.94
CA GLU A 221 -2.38 -22.84 6.12
C GLU A 221 -3.32 -22.03 7.01
N ILE A 222 -3.02 -20.75 7.23
CA ILE A 222 -3.81 -19.86 8.09
C ILE A 222 -4.76 -19.02 7.23
N LYS A 223 -6.05 -19.16 7.49
CA LYS A 223 -7.13 -18.42 6.82
C LYS A 223 -7.73 -17.33 7.70
N ASN A 224 -8.51 -16.44 7.09
CA ASN A 224 -9.25 -15.35 7.74
C ASN A 224 -8.34 -14.28 8.37
N VAL A 225 -7.29 -13.89 7.66
CA VAL A 225 -6.38 -12.81 8.06
C VAL A 225 -6.69 -11.54 7.25
N ASN A 226 -7.72 -10.81 7.69
CA ASN A 226 -8.31 -9.70 6.92
C ASN A 226 -7.60 -8.34 7.09
N SER A 227 -6.39 -8.31 7.66
CA SER A 227 -5.57 -7.09 7.71
C SER A 227 -4.09 -7.43 7.76
N VAL A 228 -3.22 -6.51 7.32
CA VAL A 228 -1.77 -6.65 7.43
C VAL A 228 -1.34 -6.95 8.88
N LYS A 229 -1.95 -6.29 9.86
CA LYS A 229 -1.68 -6.53 11.28
C LYS A 229 -2.10 -7.94 11.72
N ALA A 230 -3.26 -8.41 11.26
CA ALA A 230 -3.73 -9.77 11.56
C ALA A 230 -2.79 -10.83 10.95
N VAL A 231 -2.27 -10.60 9.74
CA VAL A 231 -1.26 -11.47 9.11
C VAL A 231 -0.02 -11.59 10.00
N GLN A 232 0.54 -10.46 10.45
CA GLN A 232 1.73 -10.47 11.31
C GLN A 232 1.50 -11.24 12.61
N GLN A 233 0.38 -10.97 13.30
CA GLN A 233 0.04 -11.64 14.56
C GLN A 233 -0.20 -13.14 14.38
N ALA A 234 -0.87 -13.53 13.29
CA ALA A 234 -1.09 -14.93 12.96
C ALA A 234 0.22 -15.68 12.67
N ILE A 235 1.17 -15.01 11.99
CA ILE A 235 2.51 -15.55 11.75
C ILE A 235 3.25 -15.78 13.07
N ASP A 236 3.31 -14.76 13.93
CA ASP A 236 4.02 -14.86 15.21
C ASP A 236 3.46 -15.99 16.07
N PHE A 237 2.13 -16.12 16.14
CA PHE A 237 1.46 -17.17 16.90
C PHE A 237 1.74 -18.57 16.32
N GLU A 238 1.56 -18.76 15.02
CA GLU A 238 1.71 -20.09 14.41
C GLU A 238 3.15 -20.58 14.44
N VAL A 239 4.11 -19.67 14.26
CA VAL A 239 5.53 -20.00 14.35
C VAL A 239 5.90 -20.45 15.76
N ALA A 240 5.46 -19.73 16.80
CA ALA A 240 5.69 -20.14 18.18
C ALA A 240 5.08 -21.53 18.47
N ARG A 241 3.85 -21.77 18.00
CA ARG A 241 3.17 -23.06 18.15
C ARG A 241 3.93 -24.21 17.48
N GLN A 242 4.39 -24.03 16.24
CA GLN A 242 5.11 -25.09 15.53
C GLN A 242 6.46 -25.40 16.19
N ILE A 243 7.17 -24.38 16.67
CA ILE A 243 8.43 -24.58 17.41
C ILE A 243 8.17 -25.35 18.69
N GLU A 244 7.18 -24.95 19.50
CA GLU A 244 6.83 -25.64 20.75
C GLU A 244 6.54 -27.13 20.52
N ILE A 245 5.71 -27.47 19.51
CA ILE A 245 5.39 -28.85 19.15
C ILE A 245 6.65 -29.66 18.81
N LEU A 246 7.54 -29.08 18.00
CA LEU A 246 8.75 -29.77 17.55
C LEU A 246 9.78 -29.92 18.66
N GLU A 247 9.90 -28.93 19.56
CA GLU A 247 10.81 -28.98 20.71
C GLU A 247 10.33 -29.94 21.79
N ASP A 248 9.01 -30.11 21.94
CA ASP A 248 8.39 -31.14 22.79
C ASP A 248 8.50 -32.57 22.22
N GLY A 249 9.10 -32.73 21.03
CA GLY A 249 9.28 -34.01 20.35
C GLY A 249 8.02 -34.52 19.62
N GLY A 250 7.04 -33.64 19.40
CA GLY A 250 5.87 -33.88 18.56
C GLY A 250 6.13 -33.67 17.07
N GLU A 251 5.08 -33.81 16.26
CA GLU A 251 5.11 -33.59 14.82
C GLU A 251 4.05 -32.58 14.41
N VAL A 252 4.42 -31.61 13.57
CA VAL A 252 3.47 -30.69 12.94
C VAL A 252 2.70 -31.44 11.87
N VAL A 253 1.36 -31.46 11.96
CA VAL A 253 0.50 -32.05 10.93
C VAL A 253 0.04 -30.99 9.93
N GLN A 254 -0.18 -31.38 8.68
CA GLN A 254 -0.69 -30.47 7.67
C GLN A 254 -2.17 -30.18 7.93
N GLU A 255 -2.48 -28.94 8.28
CA GLU A 255 -3.83 -28.52 8.64
C GLU A 255 -4.13 -27.10 8.14
N THR A 256 -5.41 -26.85 7.89
CA THR A 256 -5.91 -25.49 7.69
C THR A 256 -6.38 -24.97 9.04
N ARG A 257 -5.95 -23.79 9.43
CA ARG A 257 -6.30 -23.15 10.70
C ARG A 257 -6.97 -21.80 10.42
N LEU A 258 -7.82 -21.37 11.34
CA LEU A 258 -8.48 -20.07 11.28
C LEU A 258 -7.86 -19.14 12.31
N TRP A 259 -7.55 -17.91 11.91
CA TRP A 259 -7.17 -16.85 12.85
C TRP A 259 -8.41 -16.31 13.60
N ASP A 260 -8.33 -16.29 14.94
CA ASP A 260 -9.31 -15.63 15.81
C ASP A 260 -8.72 -14.32 16.34
N PRO A 261 -9.14 -13.15 15.82
CA PRO A 261 -8.60 -11.87 16.25
C PRO A 261 -9.01 -11.47 17.68
N ALA A 262 -10.10 -12.02 18.22
CA ALA A 262 -10.56 -11.70 19.58
C ALA A 262 -9.72 -12.42 20.64
N LYS A 263 -9.30 -13.65 20.34
CA LYS A 263 -8.46 -14.46 21.23
C LYS A 263 -6.96 -14.39 20.90
N GLN A 264 -6.61 -13.86 19.73
CA GLN A 264 -5.26 -13.82 19.19
C GLN A 264 -4.60 -15.21 19.10
N GLU A 265 -5.36 -16.19 18.61
CA GLU A 265 -4.91 -17.57 18.46
C GLU A 265 -5.30 -18.14 17.08
N THR A 266 -4.54 -19.14 16.61
CA THR A 266 -4.98 -19.98 15.49
C THR A 266 -5.73 -21.19 16.03
N ARG A 267 -6.89 -21.50 15.45
CA ARG A 267 -7.67 -22.70 15.80
C ARG A 267 -7.71 -23.66 14.61
N PRO A 268 -7.56 -24.98 14.81
CA PRO A 268 -7.68 -25.92 13.71
C PRO A 268 -9.08 -25.84 13.11
N MET A 269 -9.15 -25.73 11.79
CA MET A 269 -10.34 -26.15 11.06
C MET A 269 -10.27 -27.68 10.91
N ARG A 270 -11.38 -28.32 10.51
CA ARG A 270 -11.52 -29.78 10.35
C ARG A 270 -10.21 -30.44 9.89
N SER A 271 -9.78 -31.52 10.57
CA SER A 271 -8.59 -32.28 10.20
C SER A 271 -8.68 -32.71 8.73
N LYS A 272 -7.67 -32.36 7.93
CA LYS A 272 -7.48 -32.88 6.57
C LYS A 272 -7.07 -34.35 6.70
N GLU A 273 -8.03 -35.24 6.99
CA GLU A 273 -7.78 -36.71 6.93
C GLU A 273 -7.51 -37.17 5.49
N GLU A 274 -7.85 -36.34 4.48
CA GLU A 274 -7.48 -36.54 3.08
C GLU A 274 -7.13 -35.16 2.48
N ALA A 275 -6.04 -35.05 1.72
CA ALA A 275 -5.88 -33.91 0.82
C ALA A 275 -7.15 -33.85 -0.05
N HIS A 276 -7.91 -32.75 -0.01
CA HIS A 276 -9.17 -32.68 -0.73
C HIS A 276 -8.92 -32.96 -2.21
N ASP A 277 -9.39 -34.12 -2.67
CA ASP A 277 -9.37 -34.45 -4.09
C ASP A 277 -10.41 -33.58 -4.80
N TYR A 278 -9.98 -32.37 -5.17
CA TYR A 278 -10.77 -31.42 -5.94
C TYR A 278 -11.05 -31.91 -7.36
N ARG A 279 -10.48 -33.06 -7.77
CA ARG A 279 -10.71 -33.69 -9.08
C ARG A 279 -10.61 -32.67 -10.21
N TYR A 280 -9.51 -31.92 -10.26
CA TYR A 280 -9.29 -30.94 -11.32
C TYR A 280 -9.34 -31.61 -12.69
N PHE A 281 -10.08 -31.01 -13.61
CA PHE A 281 -10.06 -31.39 -15.02
C PHE A 281 -10.40 -30.16 -15.89
N PRO A 282 -9.90 -30.09 -17.14
CA PRO A 282 -10.22 -29.00 -18.07
C PRO A 282 -11.73 -28.82 -18.24
N ASP A 283 -12.21 -27.58 -18.13
CA ASP A 283 -13.63 -27.28 -18.30
C ASP A 283 -14.02 -27.46 -19.78
N PRO A 284 -14.86 -28.46 -20.12
CA PRO A 284 -15.22 -28.73 -21.51
C PRO A 284 -16.10 -27.63 -22.13
N ASP A 285 -16.71 -26.77 -21.32
CA ASP A 285 -17.58 -25.69 -21.79
C ASP A 285 -16.76 -24.46 -22.23
N LEU A 286 -15.45 -24.43 -21.92
CA LEU A 286 -14.54 -23.33 -22.24
C LEU A 286 -13.38 -23.85 -23.09
N LEU A 287 -13.23 -23.30 -24.29
CA LEU A 287 -12.06 -23.57 -25.13
C LEU A 287 -10.79 -23.00 -24.48
N PRO A 288 -9.60 -23.58 -24.76
CA PRO A 288 -8.33 -22.98 -24.37
C PRO A 288 -8.22 -21.52 -24.82
N LEU A 289 -7.82 -20.66 -23.90
CA LEU A 289 -7.56 -19.26 -24.15
C LEU A 289 -6.19 -19.13 -24.82
N HIS A 290 -6.16 -18.48 -25.98
CA HIS A 290 -4.93 -18.10 -26.67
C HIS A 290 -4.75 -16.58 -26.64
N VAL A 291 -3.65 -16.13 -26.04
CA VAL A 291 -3.27 -14.72 -25.94
C VAL A 291 -2.08 -14.47 -26.87
N SER A 292 -2.25 -13.62 -27.87
CA SER A 292 -1.17 -13.30 -28.81
C SER A 292 -0.13 -12.37 -28.18
N ASN A 293 1.11 -12.41 -28.68
CA ASN A 293 2.14 -11.47 -28.24
C ASN A 293 1.76 -10.02 -28.56
N ASP A 294 1.06 -9.78 -29.66
CA ASP A 294 0.57 -8.44 -30.03
C ASP A 294 -0.44 -7.91 -29.00
N GLN A 295 -1.33 -8.76 -28.49
CA GLN A 295 -2.24 -8.39 -27.40
C GLN A 295 -1.46 -8.06 -26.13
N ILE A 296 -0.49 -8.89 -25.74
CA ILE A 296 0.34 -8.65 -24.55
C ILE A 296 1.09 -7.32 -24.66
N GLU A 297 1.73 -7.04 -25.80
CA GLU A 297 2.45 -5.78 -26.03
C GLU A 297 1.50 -4.59 -26.04
N SER A 298 0.31 -4.72 -26.65
CA SER A 298 -0.69 -3.64 -26.61
C SER A 298 -1.09 -3.30 -25.17
N ILE A 299 -1.34 -4.30 -24.32
CA ILE A 299 -1.67 -4.10 -22.91
C ILE A 299 -0.49 -3.48 -22.18
N LYS A 300 0.73 -3.96 -22.44
CA LYS A 300 1.96 -3.42 -21.87
C LYS A 300 2.10 -1.91 -22.08
N THR A 301 1.74 -1.40 -23.26
CA THR A 301 1.78 0.06 -23.53
C THR A 301 0.75 0.88 -22.76
N THR A 302 -0.27 0.24 -22.16
CA THR A 302 -1.30 0.92 -21.34
C THR A 302 -0.96 0.97 -19.85
N LEU A 303 0.14 0.32 -19.43
CA LEU A 303 0.54 0.33 -18.02
C LEU A 303 0.94 1.75 -17.60
N PRO A 304 0.45 2.22 -16.45
CA PRO A 304 1.02 3.40 -15.82
C PRO A 304 2.44 3.10 -15.33
N GLU A 305 3.22 4.14 -15.08
CA GLU A 305 4.49 4.01 -14.34
C GLU A 305 4.22 3.34 -12.99
N LEU A 306 4.87 2.21 -12.76
CA LEU A 306 4.65 1.40 -11.57
C LEU A 306 5.30 2.03 -10.32
N PRO A 307 4.87 1.64 -9.10
CA PRO A 307 5.39 2.24 -7.89
C PRO A 307 6.92 2.21 -7.76
N ASP A 308 7.59 1.10 -8.08
CA ASP A 308 9.05 1.00 -7.94
C ASP A 308 9.80 1.78 -9.03
N GLU A 309 9.29 1.81 -10.25
CA GLU A 309 9.83 2.67 -11.32
C GLU A 309 9.75 4.14 -10.89
N LYS A 310 8.58 4.55 -10.37
CA LYS A 310 8.35 5.90 -9.86
C LYS A 310 9.23 6.20 -8.64
N LYS A 311 9.40 5.24 -7.72
CA LYS A 311 10.31 5.34 -6.56
C LYS A 311 11.73 5.65 -7.00
N HIS A 312 12.26 4.85 -7.93
CA HIS A 312 13.61 5.01 -8.45
C HIS A 312 13.77 6.33 -9.20
N ARG A 313 12.76 6.75 -9.97
CA ARG A 313 12.77 8.08 -10.61
C ARG A 313 12.81 9.20 -9.58
N PHE A 314 11.98 9.14 -8.54
CA PHE A 314 11.98 10.13 -7.44
C PHE A 314 13.33 10.21 -6.72
N MET A 315 14.02 9.08 -6.55
CA MET A 315 15.35 9.07 -5.95
C MET A 315 16.42 9.65 -6.91
N ASN A 316 16.41 9.20 -8.17
CA ASN A 316 17.48 9.50 -9.13
C ASN A 316 17.36 10.90 -9.74
N GLU A 317 16.14 11.32 -10.13
CA GLU A 317 15.90 12.58 -10.83
C GLU A 317 15.57 13.73 -9.87
N TYR A 318 14.79 13.45 -8.81
CA TYR A 318 14.37 14.47 -7.84
C TYR A 318 15.28 14.52 -6.58
N GLY A 319 16.24 13.59 -6.47
CA GLY A 319 17.20 13.53 -5.37
C GLY A 319 16.57 13.25 -4.00
N LEU A 320 15.40 12.61 -3.98
CA LEU A 320 14.68 12.29 -2.75
C LEU A 320 15.31 11.10 -2.01
N SER A 321 15.10 11.06 -0.69
CA SER A 321 15.48 9.90 0.11
C SER A 321 14.57 8.70 -0.17
N LEU A 322 15.04 7.48 0.12
CA LEU A 322 14.19 6.27 0.05
C LEU A 322 12.89 6.45 0.85
N TYR A 323 12.99 7.04 2.05
CA TYR A 323 11.84 7.30 2.89
C TYR A 323 10.83 8.24 2.21
N ASP A 324 11.28 9.40 1.74
CA ASP A 324 10.39 10.39 1.12
C ASP A 324 9.74 9.82 -0.15
N SER A 325 10.52 9.13 -0.98
CA SER A 325 10.02 8.46 -2.19
C SER A 325 8.96 7.42 -1.85
N SER A 326 9.22 6.55 -0.86
CA SER A 326 8.27 5.52 -0.43
C SER A 326 6.96 6.10 0.13
N VAL A 327 7.03 7.23 0.86
CA VAL A 327 5.83 7.92 1.35
C VAL A 327 5.01 8.50 0.20
N LEU A 328 5.66 9.08 -0.82
CA LEU A 328 4.99 9.74 -1.93
C LEU A 328 4.31 8.76 -2.90
N ILE A 329 4.96 7.62 -3.19
CA ILE A 329 4.40 6.58 -4.08
C ILE A 329 3.34 5.70 -3.41
N ALA A 330 3.11 5.85 -2.10
CA ALA A 330 2.18 4.99 -1.36
C ALA A 330 0.76 4.98 -1.99
N GLU A 331 0.39 6.07 -2.67
CA GLU A 331 -0.81 6.16 -3.50
C GLU A 331 -0.53 6.94 -4.78
N GLN A 332 -1.07 6.48 -5.92
CA GLN A 332 -0.86 7.12 -7.21
C GLN A 332 -1.21 8.60 -7.19
N ARG A 333 -2.38 8.95 -6.62
CA ARG A 333 -2.82 10.35 -6.51
C ARG A 333 -1.86 11.23 -5.70
N ARG A 334 -1.22 10.67 -4.67
CA ARG A 334 -0.23 11.40 -3.87
C ARG A 334 1.03 11.65 -4.69
N ALA A 335 1.48 10.65 -5.44
CA ALA A 335 2.62 10.78 -6.32
C ALA A 335 2.35 11.84 -7.41
N ASP A 336 1.19 11.78 -8.08
CA ASP A 336 0.79 12.74 -9.11
C ASP A 336 0.65 14.18 -8.55
N TYR A 337 0.11 14.31 -7.33
CA TYR A 337 0.06 15.58 -6.61
C TYR A 337 1.47 16.13 -6.38
N TYR A 338 2.38 15.31 -5.87
CA TYR A 338 3.77 15.71 -5.65
C TYR A 338 4.47 16.12 -6.94
N GLU A 339 4.33 15.36 -8.03
CA GLU A 339 4.96 15.70 -9.31
C GLU A 339 4.49 17.05 -9.83
N THR A 340 3.20 17.34 -9.68
CA THR A 340 2.63 18.65 -10.05
C THR A 340 3.22 19.76 -9.18
N VAL A 341 3.44 19.51 -7.88
CA VAL A 341 4.03 20.48 -6.95
C VAL A 341 5.52 20.71 -7.23
N ALA A 342 6.25 19.63 -7.51
CA ALA A 342 7.69 19.64 -7.76
C ALA A 342 8.05 20.21 -9.13
N ASN A 343 7.09 20.26 -10.08
CA ASN A 343 7.32 20.86 -11.38
C ASN A 343 7.72 22.33 -11.24
N ASP A 344 8.88 22.69 -11.80
CA ASP A 344 9.51 24.02 -11.71
C ASP A 344 9.85 24.52 -10.29
N ASN A 345 9.80 23.65 -9.29
CA ASN A 345 10.11 23.95 -7.88
C ASN A 345 11.24 23.07 -7.33
N ASP A 346 11.81 23.46 -6.18
CA ASP A 346 12.75 22.60 -5.46
C ASP A 346 12.05 21.31 -5.02
N SER A 347 12.52 20.18 -5.54
CA SER A 347 11.87 18.88 -5.38
C SER A 347 11.88 18.39 -3.92
N LYS A 348 12.94 18.68 -3.17
CA LYS A 348 13.06 18.29 -1.76
C LYS A 348 12.13 19.11 -0.88
N LEU A 349 12.03 20.41 -1.15
CA LEU A 349 11.10 21.31 -0.50
C LEU A 349 9.65 20.87 -0.80
N ALA A 350 9.33 20.58 -2.07
CA ALA A 350 8.03 20.05 -2.46
C ALA A 350 7.67 18.76 -1.71
N ALA A 351 8.59 17.79 -1.66
CA ALA A 351 8.39 16.55 -0.91
C ALA A 351 8.15 16.83 0.59
N ASN A 352 8.95 17.70 1.19
CA ASN A 352 8.81 18.07 2.60
C ASN A 352 7.44 18.68 2.91
N TRP A 353 6.95 19.58 2.06
CA TRP A 353 5.64 20.24 2.20
C TRP A 353 4.48 19.26 1.98
N VAL A 354 4.56 18.40 0.97
CA VAL A 354 3.54 17.38 0.74
C VAL A 354 3.49 16.40 1.92
N ILE A 355 4.63 15.88 2.36
CA ILE A 355 4.71 14.84 3.40
C ILE A 355 4.33 15.38 4.79
N ASN A 356 4.88 16.53 5.20
CA ASN A 356 4.75 16.98 6.58
C ASN A 356 3.58 17.94 6.79
N GLU A 357 3.39 18.90 5.89
CA GLU A 357 2.39 19.96 6.08
C GLU A 357 1.04 19.54 5.51
N LEU A 358 0.99 19.15 4.23
CA LEU A 358 -0.27 18.76 3.57
C LEU A 358 -0.83 17.46 4.13
N LEU A 359 -0.08 16.36 4.12
CA LEU A 359 -0.59 15.10 4.68
C LEU A 359 -0.81 15.21 6.20
N GLY A 360 0.00 16.02 6.90
CA GLY A 360 -0.19 16.29 8.32
C GLY A 360 -1.56 16.92 8.64
N ILE A 361 -1.96 17.96 7.91
CA ILE A 361 -3.26 18.62 8.12
C ILE A 361 -4.43 17.75 7.63
N LEU A 362 -4.28 17.06 6.50
CA LEU A 362 -5.30 16.16 5.97
C LEU A 362 -5.58 15.01 6.93
N ASN A 363 -4.54 14.37 7.48
CA ASN A 363 -4.69 13.31 8.47
C ASN A 363 -5.34 13.82 9.76
N LYS A 364 -4.97 15.02 10.24
CA LYS A 364 -5.58 15.62 11.43
C LYS A 364 -7.09 15.88 11.27
N ASN A 365 -7.51 16.18 10.04
CA ASN A 365 -8.91 16.48 9.71
C ASN A 365 -9.63 15.27 9.10
N GLU A 366 -9.01 14.08 9.07
CA GLU A 366 -9.53 12.86 8.44
C GLU A 366 -10.04 13.09 7.00
N THR A 367 -9.39 14.01 6.28
CA THR A 367 -9.78 14.41 4.93
C THR A 367 -8.93 13.67 3.89
N PRO A 368 -9.53 12.89 2.96
CA PRO A 368 -8.77 12.28 1.87
C PRO A 368 -8.10 13.33 0.99
N LEU A 369 -6.94 13.00 0.40
CA LEU A 369 -6.25 13.90 -0.55
C LEU A 369 -7.15 14.30 -1.74
N ALA A 370 -8.10 13.44 -2.10
CA ALA A 370 -9.15 13.69 -3.08
C ALA A 370 -9.92 14.98 -2.85
N ASP A 371 -10.18 15.27 -1.57
CA ASP A 371 -11.06 16.33 -1.09
C ASP A 371 -10.25 17.47 -0.47
N SER A 372 -8.93 17.50 -0.74
CA SER A 372 -8.06 18.57 -0.26
C SER A 372 -8.54 19.92 -0.78
N PRO A 373 -8.76 20.92 0.10
CA PRO A 373 -9.11 22.27 -0.32
C PRO A 373 -7.95 23.00 -1.02
N VAL A 374 -6.72 22.49 -0.86
CA VAL A 374 -5.52 23.00 -1.54
C VAL A 374 -5.15 22.07 -2.68
N SER A 375 -5.28 22.57 -3.90
CA SER A 375 -4.85 21.85 -5.10
C SER A 375 -3.32 21.83 -5.22
N ALA A 376 -2.79 20.88 -6.01
CA ALA A 376 -1.34 20.76 -6.23
C ALA A 376 -0.74 22.04 -6.84
N ALA A 377 -1.44 22.68 -7.77
CA ALA A 377 -1.01 23.94 -8.39
C ALA A 377 -0.93 25.08 -7.36
N GLN A 378 -1.85 25.13 -6.39
CA GLN A 378 -1.83 26.14 -5.33
C GLN A 378 -0.64 25.93 -4.40
N LEU A 379 -0.37 24.69 -3.99
CA LEU A 379 0.80 24.38 -3.17
C LEU A 379 2.12 24.66 -3.92
N ALA A 380 2.17 24.37 -5.23
CA ALA A 380 3.29 24.74 -6.09
C ALA A 380 3.53 26.25 -6.07
N GLY A 381 2.47 27.06 -6.16
CA GLY A 381 2.54 28.51 -6.05
C GLY A 381 3.09 28.99 -4.71
N LEU A 382 2.71 28.35 -3.58
CA LEU A 382 3.28 28.65 -2.27
C LEU A 382 4.79 28.36 -2.23
N ILE A 383 5.21 27.22 -2.77
CA ILE A 383 6.62 26.81 -2.80
C ILE A 383 7.45 27.73 -3.70
N GLY A 384 6.88 28.21 -4.81
CA GLY A 384 7.51 29.23 -5.65
C GLY A 384 7.87 30.49 -4.86
N LEU A 385 6.93 30.98 -4.03
CA LEU A 385 7.15 32.16 -3.17
C LEU A 385 8.18 31.93 -2.05
N ILE A 386 8.41 30.69 -1.65
CA ILE A 386 9.49 30.34 -0.72
C ILE A 386 10.82 30.35 -1.47
N SER A 387 10.84 29.74 -2.66
CA SER A 387 12.04 29.54 -3.48
C SER A 387 12.62 30.86 -4.00
N ASP A 388 11.75 31.82 -4.34
CA ASP A 388 12.15 33.17 -4.76
C ASP A 388 12.45 34.13 -3.59
N ASN A 389 12.35 33.64 -2.34
CA ASN A 389 12.52 34.38 -1.09
C ASN A 389 11.46 35.49 -0.83
N THR A 390 10.33 35.49 -1.53
CA THR A 390 9.22 36.43 -1.26
C THR A 390 8.67 36.24 0.15
N ILE A 391 8.58 35.00 0.64
CA ILE A 391 8.16 34.68 2.01
C ILE A 391 9.17 33.76 2.70
N SER A 392 9.20 33.77 4.04
CA SER A 392 10.01 32.82 4.81
C SER A 392 9.26 31.51 4.98
N GLY A 393 9.97 30.40 5.21
CA GLY A 393 9.33 29.12 5.50
C GLY A 393 8.39 29.19 6.72
N LYS A 394 8.67 30.07 7.69
CA LYS A 394 7.77 30.31 8.83
C LYS A 394 6.46 30.98 8.39
N ILE A 395 6.56 32.05 7.59
CA ILE A 395 5.39 32.75 7.03
C ILE A 395 4.58 31.81 6.13
N ALA A 396 5.27 30.96 5.36
CA ALA A 396 4.61 30.02 4.47
C ALA A 396 3.67 29.06 5.21
N LYS A 397 3.98 28.67 6.47
CA LYS A 397 3.07 27.83 7.27
C LYS A 397 1.78 28.57 7.63
N ASP A 398 1.90 29.85 7.98
CA ASP A 398 0.72 30.69 8.28
C ASP A 398 -0.11 30.93 7.01
N VAL A 399 0.54 31.13 5.87
CA VAL A 399 -0.12 31.26 4.56
C VAL A 399 -0.82 29.94 4.20
N PHE A 400 -0.15 28.80 4.34
CA PHE A 400 -0.72 27.48 4.05
C PHE A 400 -1.97 27.19 4.90
N ALA A 401 -1.94 27.52 6.19
CA ALA A 401 -3.12 27.38 7.05
C ALA A 401 -4.31 28.20 6.55
N GLU A 402 -4.07 29.43 6.06
CA GLU A 402 -5.11 30.27 5.45
C GLU A 402 -5.56 29.72 4.09
N MET A 403 -4.65 29.20 3.26
CA MET A 403 -4.99 28.54 1.99
C MET A 403 -5.93 27.37 2.25
N TYR A 404 -5.63 26.55 3.25
CA TYR A 404 -6.47 25.41 3.63
C TYR A 404 -7.85 25.83 4.12
N ALA A 405 -7.94 26.92 4.90
CA ALA A 405 -9.21 27.41 5.45
C ALA A 405 -10.08 28.14 4.41
N SER A 406 -9.47 28.87 3.49
CA SER A 406 -10.17 29.79 2.57
C SER A 406 -10.23 29.31 1.12
N GLY A 407 -9.36 28.38 0.73
CA GLY A 407 -9.16 27.96 -0.67
C GLY A 407 -8.47 29.00 -1.56
N LYS A 408 -8.02 30.15 -1.00
CA LYS A 408 -7.33 31.20 -1.75
C LYS A 408 -5.90 30.81 -2.11
N ASP A 409 -5.36 31.43 -3.15
CA ASP A 409 -3.97 31.27 -3.56
C ASP A 409 -2.99 31.97 -2.61
N ALA A 410 -1.79 31.39 -2.47
CA ALA A 410 -0.73 31.91 -1.61
C ALA A 410 -0.39 33.38 -1.91
N ALA A 411 -0.28 33.75 -3.18
CA ALA A 411 0.07 35.11 -3.59
C ALA A 411 -0.95 36.16 -3.12
N VAL A 412 -2.25 35.82 -3.22
CA VAL A 412 -3.35 36.69 -2.76
C VAL A 412 -3.28 36.88 -1.25
N ILE A 413 -3.08 35.79 -0.48
CA ILE A 413 -2.97 35.86 0.97
C ILE A 413 -1.75 36.68 1.40
N VAL A 414 -0.60 36.50 0.72
CA VAL A 414 0.63 37.23 1.01
C VAL A 414 0.47 38.73 0.77
N GLU A 415 -0.25 39.12 -0.28
CA GLU A 415 -0.55 40.51 -0.59
C GLU A 415 -1.54 41.11 0.42
N GLU A 416 -2.70 40.47 0.64
CA GLU A 416 -3.75 40.94 1.55
C GLU A 416 -3.23 41.14 2.99
N LYS A 417 -2.34 40.27 3.45
CA LYS A 417 -1.78 40.31 4.81
C LYS A 417 -0.42 41.01 4.89
N GLY A 418 0.11 41.52 3.78
CA GLY A 418 1.40 42.22 3.73
C GLY A 418 2.57 41.39 4.26
N LEU A 419 2.64 40.11 3.89
CA LEU A 419 3.55 39.11 4.45
C LEU A 419 4.89 38.97 3.72
N LYS A 420 5.16 39.82 2.72
CA LYS A 420 6.44 39.80 2.00
C LYS A 420 7.62 40.01 2.95
N GLN A 421 8.70 39.27 2.72
CA GLN A 421 9.94 39.46 3.47
C GLN A 421 10.49 40.86 3.26
N VAL A 422 11.03 41.43 4.34
CA VAL A 422 11.85 42.63 4.29
C VAL A 422 13.29 42.20 4.02
N THR A 423 13.79 42.54 2.83
CA THR A 423 15.18 42.29 2.41
C THR A 423 16.06 43.54 2.51
N ASP A 424 15.48 44.69 2.87
CA ASP A 424 16.24 45.91 3.13
C ASP A 424 17.11 45.73 4.38
N THR A 425 18.42 45.63 4.15
CA THR A 425 19.44 45.45 5.19
C THR A 425 19.48 46.63 6.16
N GLY A 426 19.13 47.84 5.74
CA GLY A 426 19.10 49.01 6.63
C GLY A 426 18.01 48.92 7.69
N ALA A 427 16.80 48.46 7.31
CA ALA A 427 15.72 48.21 8.25
C ALA A 427 16.05 47.08 9.23
N ILE A 428 16.70 46.01 8.74
CA ILE A 428 17.14 44.90 9.59
C ILE A 428 18.22 45.35 10.59
N GLU A 429 19.21 46.13 10.14
CA GLU A 429 20.26 46.68 10.99
C GLU A 429 19.72 47.56 12.11
N ALA A 430 18.76 48.43 11.81
CA ALA A 430 18.14 49.32 12.81
C ALA A 430 17.46 48.53 13.93
N VAL A 431 16.71 47.48 13.59
CA VAL A 431 16.06 46.61 14.59
C VAL A 431 17.09 45.79 15.37
N ILE A 432 18.16 45.33 14.72
CA ILE A 432 19.24 44.62 15.42
C ILE A 432 19.92 45.54 16.44
N ASP A 433 20.20 46.80 16.07
CA ASP A 433 20.78 47.78 17.00
C ASP A 433 19.86 48.06 18.19
N GLU A 434 18.56 48.15 17.95
CA GLU A 434 17.55 48.30 19.00
C GLU A 434 17.54 47.09 19.95
N VAL A 435 17.54 45.86 19.41
CA VAL A 435 17.56 44.62 20.20
C VAL A 435 18.86 44.50 21.02
N ILE A 436 20.00 44.89 20.46
CA ILE A 436 21.30 44.89 21.16
C ILE A 436 21.26 45.92 22.29
N ALA A 437 20.74 47.12 22.05
CA ALA A 437 20.64 48.19 23.04
C ALA A 437 19.69 47.85 24.20
N GLU A 438 18.60 47.13 23.93
CA GLU A 438 17.64 46.69 24.94
C GLU A 438 18.14 45.52 25.81
N ASN A 439 19.20 44.83 25.40
CA ASN A 439 19.66 43.59 26.05
C ASN A 439 21.18 43.61 26.40
N PRO A 440 21.69 44.65 27.08
CA PRO A 440 23.13 44.84 27.28
C PRO A 440 23.80 43.72 28.10
N ASP A 441 23.10 43.15 29.08
CA ASP A 441 23.60 42.05 29.90
C ASP A 441 23.78 40.77 29.06
N ASN A 442 22.85 40.49 28.15
CA ASN A 442 22.92 39.34 27.25
C ASN A 442 24.04 39.51 26.22
N VAL A 443 24.31 40.74 25.76
CA VAL A 443 25.43 41.02 24.83
C VAL A 443 26.76 40.75 25.52
N THR A 444 26.91 41.22 26.76
CA THR A 444 28.12 40.97 27.57
C THR A 444 28.32 39.49 27.83
N ALA A 445 27.25 38.77 28.17
CA ALA A 445 27.28 37.33 28.39
C ALA A 445 27.62 36.53 27.12
N TYR A 446 27.13 36.95 25.96
CA TYR A 446 27.47 36.35 24.67
C TYR A 446 28.96 36.55 24.34
N LYS A 447 29.47 37.79 24.45
CA LYS A 447 30.91 38.10 24.27
C LYS A 447 31.81 37.41 25.29
N GLY A 448 31.27 37.04 26.46
CA GLY A 448 31.94 36.22 27.47
C GLY A 448 31.95 34.71 27.19
N GLY A 449 31.50 34.27 26.01
CA GLY A 449 31.58 32.86 25.56
C GLY A 449 30.29 32.04 25.71
N LYS A 450 29.13 32.67 26.01
CA LYS A 450 27.83 31.97 26.02
C LYS A 450 27.19 31.98 24.62
N ASP A 451 27.75 31.22 23.69
CA ASP A 451 27.34 31.18 22.28
C ASP A 451 25.85 30.84 22.05
N LYS A 452 25.21 30.12 22.98
CA LYS A 452 23.77 29.80 22.93
C LYS A 452 22.86 31.03 22.94
N LEU A 453 23.33 32.19 23.39
CA LEU A 453 22.56 33.44 23.37
C LEU A 453 22.35 34.00 21.96
N PHE A 454 23.08 33.52 20.95
CA PHE A 454 22.87 33.95 19.58
C PHE A 454 21.43 33.66 19.09
N GLY A 455 20.90 32.48 19.40
CA GLY A 455 19.51 32.12 19.06
C GLY A 455 18.46 33.00 19.74
N PHE A 456 18.76 33.52 20.94
CA PHE A 456 17.90 34.48 21.62
C PHE A 456 17.82 35.80 20.84
N PHE A 457 18.95 36.35 20.40
CA PHE A 457 18.98 37.59 19.62
C PHE A 457 18.26 37.44 18.28
N VAL A 458 18.50 36.34 17.56
CA VAL A 458 17.76 36.02 16.33
C VAL A 458 16.25 35.98 16.61
N GLY A 459 15.83 35.33 17.70
CA GLY A 459 14.43 35.28 18.11
C GLY A 459 13.81 36.66 18.39
N GLN A 460 14.52 37.57 19.06
CA GLN A 460 14.04 38.92 19.36
C GLN A 460 13.90 39.78 18.09
N VAL A 461 14.88 39.74 17.19
CA VAL A 461 14.83 40.46 15.91
C VAL A 461 13.66 39.98 15.07
N MET A 462 13.51 38.65 14.94
CA MET A 462 12.38 38.05 14.24
C MET A 462 11.04 38.43 14.88
N LYS A 463 10.96 38.54 16.21
CA LYS A 463 9.74 38.95 16.92
C LYS A 463 9.38 40.41 16.62
N LYS A 464 10.34 41.34 16.71
CA LYS A 464 10.11 42.77 16.42
C LYS A 464 9.71 43.00 14.96
N MET A 465 10.29 42.24 14.03
CA MET A 465 9.95 42.30 12.62
C MET A 465 8.77 41.40 12.22
N GLN A 466 8.00 40.88 13.19
CA GLN A 466 6.82 40.03 12.96
C GLN A 466 7.10 38.83 12.03
N GLY A 467 8.33 38.30 12.07
CA GLY A 467 8.77 37.17 11.24
C GLY A 467 9.10 37.52 9.78
N LYS A 468 9.02 38.80 9.38
CA LYS A 468 9.24 39.26 8.00
C LYS A 468 10.71 39.48 7.65
N ALA A 469 11.61 39.53 8.62
CA ALA A 469 13.03 39.69 8.35
C ALA A 469 13.58 38.43 7.64
N ASN A 470 14.44 38.62 6.63
CA ASN A 470 15.12 37.50 6.00
C ASN A 470 16.07 36.82 7.02
N PRO A 471 15.89 35.53 7.34
CA PRO A 471 16.68 34.87 8.38
C PRO A 471 18.18 34.83 8.07
N ALA A 472 18.58 34.66 6.81
CA ALA A 472 19.99 34.61 6.45
C ALA A 472 20.66 35.97 6.67
N ALA A 473 20.01 37.05 6.21
CA ALA A 473 20.49 38.42 6.43
C ALA A 473 20.57 38.77 7.93
N VAL A 474 19.54 38.43 8.71
CA VAL A 474 19.54 38.62 10.17
C VAL A 474 20.72 37.93 10.82
N ASN A 475 20.98 36.66 10.49
CA ASN A 475 22.11 35.90 11.05
C ASN A 475 23.46 36.51 10.67
N GLU A 476 23.63 36.95 9.41
CA GLU A 476 24.89 37.54 8.94
C GLU A 476 25.17 38.88 9.65
N ILE A 477 24.17 39.76 9.72
CA ILE A 477 24.29 41.09 10.34
C ILE A 477 24.50 40.96 11.86
N LEU A 478 23.74 40.10 12.54
CA LEU A 478 23.93 39.83 13.97
C LEU A 478 25.33 39.31 14.28
N LYS A 479 25.86 38.39 13.46
CA LYS A 479 27.26 37.92 13.62
C LYS A 479 28.26 39.06 13.48
N LYS A 480 28.06 39.96 12.51
CA LYS A 480 28.95 41.13 12.34
C LYS A 480 28.87 42.14 13.49
N LYS A 481 27.70 42.35 14.09
CA LYS A 481 27.51 43.33 15.18
C LYS A 481 27.86 42.78 16.57
N LEU A 482 27.67 41.47 16.80
CA LEU A 482 27.95 40.83 18.09
C LEU A 482 29.36 40.21 18.17
N GLY A 483 30.01 39.95 17.03
CA GLY A 483 31.36 39.39 16.90
C GLY A 483 32.45 40.41 17.12
#